data_AF-A0AAV6HJF7-F1
#
_entry.id   AF-A0AAV6HJF7-F1
#
_cell.length_a   1.000
_cell.length_b   1.000
_cell.length_c   1.000
_cell.angle_alpha   90.00
_cell.angle_beta   90.00
_cell.angle_gamma   90.00
#
_symmetry.space_group_name_H-M   'P 1'
#
loop_
_entity.id
_entity.type
_entity.pdbx_description
1 polymer ?
#
loop_
_entity_poly.entity_id
_entity_poly.type
_entity_poly.pdbx_seq_one_letter_code
_entity_poly.pdbx_strand_id
1 'polypeptide(L)'
;MIRTCEHQVVRWSLRLSPGFALKSALVEQNARQLAYACRMCSHTQESQTSRASAQRHGSELSLRTLLDMGFTETQADQVYEGATKILGRKSVTHDTSTITALLALGLNASSIVKIFDKCPALYTEKGAVVQQRIQNLWKLGLVEGSIQRVISYHPHILTIPAKRVNAAVQFIRTKCLFTAQQMREILRDSPEVAEEDLNELEHKFQYAYFRMGVKQAEMVKAKLFKVSMEELRCRHCFLERRGFYQTPDKKGQTLIINPKLKDILSATEDIYLSQFAKATKEELDVFRKLVAREDEEKGNTLEHWDIEEDEEEAEEDLTDFKRGSMGQLGYVKTKRKK
;
A
#
# COMPACT_ATOMS: atom_id res chain seq x y z
N MET A 1 29.87 50.11 -31.03
CA MET A 1 30.44 49.04 -30.18
C MET A 1 29.27 48.20 -29.68
N ILE A 2 28.80 47.17 -30.41
CA ILE A 2 29.11 45.72 -30.24
C ILE A 2 29.25 45.37 -28.73
N ARG A 3 28.37 44.59 -28.09
CA ARG A 3 28.10 43.15 -28.32
C ARG A 3 26.76 42.68 -27.73
N THR A 4 26.14 41.78 -28.48
CA THR A 4 25.07 40.85 -28.12
C THR A 4 25.50 39.83 -27.05
N CYS A 5 24.58 39.44 -26.17
CA CYS A 5 24.75 38.30 -25.25
C CYS A 5 23.76 37.18 -25.64
N GLU A 6 24.32 36.07 -26.10
CA GLU A 6 23.63 34.82 -26.42
C GLU A 6 23.43 33.94 -25.17
N HIS A 7 22.33 33.20 -25.18
CA HIS A 7 22.02 32.12 -24.24
C HIS A 7 23.00 30.95 -24.38
N GLN A 8 23.50 30.41 -23.26
CA GLN A 8 24.03 29.05 -23.21
C GLN A 8 23.35 28.19 -22.14
N VAL A 9 22.81 27.07 -22.60
CA VAL A 9 22.24 25.96 -21.84
C VAL A 9 23.37 25.04 -21.39
N VAL A 10 23.56 24.87 -20.09
CA VAL A 10 24.52 23.88 -19.56
C VAL A 10 23.79 22.55 -19.35
N ARG A 11 24.12 21.60 -20.22
CA ARG A 11 23.69 20.20 -20.24
C ARG A 11 24.65 19.38 -19.38
N TRP A 12 24.17 18.74 -18.30
CA TRP A 12 25.01 17.84 -17.50
C TRP A 12 25.04 16.45 -18.14
N SER A 13 26.19 16.10 -18.73
CA SER A 13 26.53 14.75 -19.16
C SER A 13 27.36 14.07 -18.06
N LEU A 14 26.85 13.00 -17.47
CA LEU A 14 27.64 12.13 -16.59
C LEU A 14 28.39 11.11 -17.44
N ARG A 15 29.73 11.15 -17.33
CA ARG A 15 30.65 10.16 -17.89
C ARG A 15 30.49 8.84 -17.12
N LEU A 16 30.13 7.79 -17.83
CA LEU A 16 30.33 6.41 -17.40
C LEU A 16 31.79 6.03 -17.71
N SER A 17 32.47 5.41 -16.74
CA SER A 17 33.68 4.62 -17.00
C SER A 17 33.38 3.13 -16.75
N PRO A 18 34.04 2.22 -17.48
CA PRO A 18 33.54 0.87 -17.72
C PRO A 18 34.23 -0.18 -16.84
N GLY A 19 33.52 -1.29 -16.65
CA GLY A 19 34.12 -2.60 -16.40
C GLY A 19 33.87 -3.18 -15.02
N PHE A 20 32.93 -4.12 -14.94
CA PHE A 20 33.24 -5.53 -14.70
C PHE A 20 32.04 -6.35 -15.18
N ALA A 21 32.23 -7.04 -16.30
CA ALA A 21 31.33 -8.08 -16.80
C ALA A 21 31.78 -9.42 -16.22
N LEU A 22 30.81 -10.24 -15.74
CA LEU A 22 30.80 -11.69 -15.45
C LEU A 22 29.69 -11.90 -14.38
N LYS A 23 28.63 -12.72 -14.48
CA LYS A 23 28.05 -13.68 -15.45
C LYS A 23 26.53 -13.61 -15.22
N SER A 24 25.67 -13.45 -16.23
CA SER A 24 25.10 -14.51 -17.08
C SER A 24 24.70 -15.79 -16.32
N ALA A 25 23.45 -15.84 -15.84
CA ALA A 25 22.65 -17.05 -15.55
C ALA A 25 21.22 -16.69 -15.09
N LEU A 26 21.07 -15.65 -14.26
CA LEU A 26 19.77 -15.31 -13.63
C LEU A 26 18.82 -14.52 -14.55
N VAL A 27 19.36 -13.80 -15.53
CA VAL A 27 18.57 -12.97 -16.48
C VAL A 27 17.93 -13.83 -17.59
N GLU A 28 18.54 -14.96 -17.96
CA GLU A 28 17.96 -15.88 -18.94
C GLU A 28 16.83 -16.75 -18.38
N GLN A 29 16.84 -17.04 -17.07
CA GLN A 29 15.76 -17.81 -16.42
C GLN A 29 14.46 -17.00 -16.35
N ASN A 30 14.55 -15.70 -16.07
CA ASN A 30 13.39 -14.80 -16.01
C ASN A 30 12.81 -14.48 -17.41
N ALA A 31 13.66 -14.40 -18.45
CA ALA A 31 13.20 -14.24 -19.82
C ALA A 31 12.48 -15.50 -20.35
N ARG A 32 12.94 -16.69 -19.96
CA ARG A 32 12.27 -17.96 -20.31
C ARG A 32 10.90 -18.08 -19.65
N GLN A 33 10.72 -17.68 -18.40
CA GLN A 33 9.40 -17.75 -17.72
C GLN A 33 8.38 -16.74 -18.28
N LEU A 34 8.81 -15.52 -18.64
CA LEU A 34 7.95 -14.57 -19.37
C LEU A 34 7.60 -15.08 -20.79
N ALA A 35 8.52 -15.79 -21.44
CA ALA A 35 8.26 -16.39 -22.75
C ALA A 35 7.31 -17.60 -22.68
N TYR A 36 7.31 -18.41 -21.60
CA TYR A 36 6.33 -19.49 -21.41
C TYR A 36 4.91 -18.96 -21.18
N ALA A 37 4.76 -17.81 -20.51
CA ALA A 37 3.46 -17.16 -20.34
C ALA A 37 2.91 -16.56 -21.65
N CYS A 38 3.78 -16.02 -22.52
CA CYS A 38 3.37 -15.50 -23.83
C CYS A 38 3.10 -16.59 -24.89
N ARG A 39 3.76 -17.77 -24.81
CA ARG A 39 3.65 -18.82 -25.84
C ARG A 39 2.30 -19.55 -25.84
N MET A 40 1.50 -19.43 -24.78
CA MET A 40 0.18 -20.06 -24.68
C MET A 40 -0.96 -19.20 -25.28
N CYS A 41 -0.66 -18.01 -25.82
CA CYS A 41 -1.67 -17.12 -26.42
C CYS A 41 -1.50 -16.90 -27.93
N SER A 42 -0.57 -17.59 -28.61
CA SER A 42 -0.21 -17.27 -30.01
C SER A 42 -0.01 -18.49 -30.92
N HIS A 43 -0.84 -19.54 -30.79
CA HIS A 43 -0.96 -20.55 -31.86
C HIS A 43 -2.37 -21.13 -31.93
N THR A 44 -3.24 -20.47 -32.67
CA THR A 44 -4.40 -21.11 -33.32
C THR A 44 -4.69 -20.42 -34.64
N GLN A 45 -4.25 -21.06 -35.73
CA GLN A 45 -4.59 -20.97 -37.17
C GLN A 45 -3.28 -21.22 -37.94
N GLU A 46 -3.09 -22.20 -38.83
CA GLU A 46 -3.95 -23.02 -39.70
C GLU A 46 -3.34 -24.46 -39.75
N SER A 47 -4.07 -25.57 -39.87
CA SER A 47 -4.55 -26.12 -41.15
C SER A 47 -5.67 -27.16 -40.94
N GLN A 48 -6.43 -27.37 -42.02
CA GLN A 48 -7.75 -27.98 -42.15
C GLN A 48 -7.83 -29.50 -41.88
N THR A 49 -8.92 -29.95 -41.24
CA THR A 49 -10.00 -30.83 -41.76
C THR A 49 -10.52 -31.78 -40.68
N SER A 50 -11.65 -31.42 -40.07
CA SER A 50 -12.79 -32.32 -39.77
C SER A 50 -13.79 -31.54 -38.93
N ARG A 51 -15.01 -31.39 -39.46
CA ARG A 51 -16.17 -30.86 -38.72
C ARG A 51 -16.40 -31.71 -37.48
N ALA A 52 -16.13 -31.16 -36.32
CA ALA A 52 -16.65 -31.63 -35.04
C ALA A 52 -17.23 -30.43 -34.30
N SER A 53 -18.39 -30.64 -33.69
CA SER A 53 -19.26 -29.65 -33.09
C SER A 53 -18.51 -28.65 -32.20
N ALA A 54 -18.71 -27.36 -32.49
CA ALA A 54 -18.37 -26.28 -31.58
C ALA A 54 -19.33 -26.32 -30.38
N GLN A 55 -19.11 -27.25 -29.45
CA GLN A 55 -19.76 -27.24 -28.15
C GLN A 55 -19.03 -26.22 -27.28
N ARG A 56 -19.61 -25.01 -27.18
CA ARG A 56 -19.31 -24.08 -26.10
C ARG A 56 -19.82 -24.70 -24.80
N HIS A 57 -19.02 -25.56 -24.16
CA HIS A 57 -19.24 -25.91 -22.76
C HIS A 57 -18.83 -24.69 -21.94
N GLY A 58 -19.80 -23.90 -21.49
CA GLY A 58 -19.58 -22.99 -20.38
C GLY A 58 -19.18 -23.83 -19.17
N SER A 59 -18.07 -23.49 -18.52
CA SER A 59 -17.57 -24.15 -17.32
C SER A 59 -18.47 -23.80 -16.13
N GLU A 60 -19.65 -24.40 -16.12
CA GLU A 60 -20.64 -24.19 -15.07
C GLU A 60 -20.09 -24.69 -13.72
N LEU A 61 -20.19 -23.84 -12.71
CA LEU A 61 -19.87 -24.17 -11.33
C LEU A 61 -20.89 -25.19 -10.85
N SER A 62 -20.41 -26.39 -10.53
CA SER A 62 -21.19 -27.47 -9.97
C SER A 62 -20.32 -28.18 -8.94
N LEU A 63 -20.95 -28.95 -8.04
CA LEU A 63 -20.22 -29.78 -7.09
C LEU A 63 -19.26 -30.73 -7.83
N ARG A 64 -19.69 -31.28 -8.96
CA ARG A 64 -18.86 -32.18 -9.78
C ARG A 64 -17.63 -31.48 -10.33
N THR A 65 -17.78 -30.28 -10.91
CA THR A 65 -16.63 -29.54 -11.46
C THR A 65 -15.64 -29.14 -10.36
N LEU A 66 -16.11 -28.80 -9.15
CA LEU A 66 -15.24 -28.53 -8.01
C LEU A 66 -14.47 -29.78 -7.55
N LEU A 67 -15.11 -30.94 -7.48
CA LEU A 67 -14.44 -32.21 -7.19
C LEU A 67 -13.38 -32.56 -8.24
N ASP A 68 -13.69 -32.38 -9.52
CA ASP A 68 -12.74 -32.62 -10.62
C ASP A 68 -11.56 -31.61 -10.59
N MET A 69 -11.75 -30.44 -9.99
CA MET A 69 -10.69 -29.44 -9.72
C MET A 69 -9.86 -29.75 -8.45
N GLY A 70 -10.15 -30.84 -7.73
CA GLY A 70 -9.39 -31.31 -6.57
C GLY A 70 -9.88 -30.78 -5.22
N PHE A 71 -11.11 -30.24 -5.15
CA PHE A 71 -11.76 -29.91 -3.87
C PHE A 71 -12.28 -31.18 -3.20
N THR A 72 -12.29 -31.20 -1.86
CA THR A 72 -13.05 -32.23 -1.13
C THR A 72 -14.54 -31.96 -1.23
N GLU A 73 -15.39 -32.96 -0.99
CA GLU A 73 -16.85 -32.82 -1.02
C GLU A 73 -17.33 -31.67 -0.11
N THR A 74 -16.82 -31.63 1.14
CA THR A 74 -17.10 -30.55 2.09
C THR A 74 -16.67 -29.16 1.62
N GLN A 75 -15.55 -29.06 0.90
CA GLN A 75 -15.07 -27.79 0.36
C GLN A 75 -15.88 -27.36 -0.87
N ALA A 76 -16.24 -28.31 -1.73
CA ALA A 76 -17.09 -28.08 -2.89
C ALA A 76 -18.46 -27.55 -2.47
N ASP A 77 -19.07 -28.16 -1.44
CA ASP A 77 -20.34 -27.71 -0.86
C ASP A 77 -20.23 -26.28 -0.33
N GLN A 78 -19.17 -25.97 0.43
CA GLN A 78 -18.96 -24.62 0.98
C GLN A 78 -18.88 -23.55 -0.13
N VAL A 79 -18.10 -23.81 -1.18
CA VAL A 79 -17.94 -22.87 -2.30
C VAL A 79 -19.24 -22.73 -3.09
N TYR A 80 -19.92 -23.84 -3.35
CA TYR A 80 -21.18 -23.84 -4.10
C TYR A 80 -22.31 -23.13 -3.34
N GLU A 81 -22.47 -23.40 -2.04
CA GLU A 81 -23.43 -22.71 -1.18
C GLU A 81 -23.09 -21.22 -1.03
N GLY A 82 -21.80 -20.88 -0.93
CA GLY A 82 -21.34 -19.49 -0.92
C GLY A 82 -21.74 -18.73 -2.19
N ALA A 83 -21.44 -19.31 -3.35
CA ALA A 83 -21.78 -18.73 -4.65
C ALA A 83 -23.29 -18.53 -4.82
N THR A 84 -24.09 -19.56 -4.51
CA THR A 84 -25.54 -19.53 -4.68
C THR A 84 -26.24 -18.53 -3.75
N LYS A 85 -25.72 -18.32 -2.53
CA LYS A 85 -26.20 -17.29 -1.60
C LYS A 85 -25.96 -15.88 -2.11
N ILE A 86 -24.78 -15.60 -2.66
CA ILE A 86 -24.39 -14.25 -3.10
C ILE A 86 -25.02 -13.87 -4.44
N LEU A 87 -25.01 -14.79 -5.42
CA LEU A 87 -25.46 -14.52 -6.79
C LEU A 87 -26.94 -14.84 -7.01
N GLY A 88 -27.56 -15.54 -6.05
CA GLY A 88 -28.95 -15.98 -6.12
C GLY A 88 -29.14 -17.18 -7.05
N ARG A 89 -30.05 -18.09 -6.69
CA ARG A 89 -30.39 -19.31 -7.47
C ARG A 89 -30.80 -19.08 -8.93
N LYS A 90 -31.10 -17.83 -9.33
CA LYS A 90 -31.52 -17.47 -10.69
C LYS A 90 -30.38 -16.98 -11.59
N SER A 91 -29.17 -16.82 -11.08
CA SER A 91 -28.00 -16.53 -11.91
C SER A 91 -27.61 -17.82 -12.64
N VAL A 92 -28.11 -17.95 -13.87
CA VAL A 92 -27.84 -19.07 -14.77
C VAL A 92 -26.35 -19.07 -15.10
N THR A 93 -25.65 -20.15 -14.73
CA THR A 93 -24.21 -20.40 -14.93
C THR A 93 -23.26 -19.47 -14.15
N HIS A 94 -22.95 -19.86 -12.90
CA HIS A 94 -21.72 -19.39 -12.27
C HIS A 94 -20.54 -19.98 -13.04
N ASP A 95 -19.56 -19.18 -13.43
CA ASP A 95 -18.37 -19.65 -14.17
C ASP A 95 -17.26 -20.02 -13.18
N THR A 96 -16.59 -21.16 -13.41
CA THR A 96 -15.44 -21.58 -12.60
C THR A 96 -14.17 -20.76 -12.86
N SER A 97 -14.19 -19.79 -13.78
CA SER A 97 -13.00 -19.04 -14.22
C SER A 97 -12.22 -18.34 -13.10
N THR A 98 -12.89 -17.80 -12.09
CA THR A 98 -12.20 -17.21 -10.92
C THR A 98 -11.46 -18.26 -10.10
N ILE A 99 -12.05 -19.44 -9.91
CA ILE A 99 -11.42 -20.56 -9.20
C ILE A 99 -10.23 -21.09 -10.01
N THR A 100 -10.42 -21.29 -11.32
CA THR A 100 -9.34 -21.68 -12.24
C THR A 100 -8.19 -20.67 -12.19
N ALA A 101 -8.50 -19.38 -12.08
CA ALA A 101 -7.48 -18.35 -11.99
C ALA A 101 -6.65 -18.44 -10.70
N LEU A 102 -7.28 -18.74 -9.57
CA LEU A 102 -6.62 -18.91 -8.28
C LEU A 102 -5.81 -20.23 -8.24
N LEU A 103 -6.31 -21.31 -8.84
CA LEU A 103 -5.55 -22.56 -9.00
C LEU A 103 -4.31 -22.37 -9.88
N ALA A 104 -4.44 -21.63 -10.98
CA ALA A 104 -3.31 -21.31 -11.87
C ALA A 104 -2.23 -20.47 -11.17
N LEU A 105 -2.59 -19.71 -10.13
CA LEU A 105 -1.64 -19.01 -9.28
C LEU A 105 -0.88 -19.97 -8.33
N GLY A 106 -1.31 -21.23 -8.21
CA GLY A 106 -0.73 -22.24 -7.32
C GLY A 106 -1.36 -22.29 -5.93
N LEU A 107 -2.55 -21.70 -5.74
CA LEU A 107 -3.30 -21.83 -4.50
C LEU A 107 -4.02 -23.19 -4.48
N ASN A 108 -4.02 -23.86 -3.33
CA ASN A 108 -4.76 -25.10 -3.15
C ASN A 108 -6.24 -24.85 -2.79
N ALA A 109 -7.07 -25.90 -2.91
CA ALA A 109 -8.50 -25.84 -2.62
C ALA A 109 -8.80 -25.25 -1.22
N SER A 110 -8.10 -25.68 -0.17
CA SER A 110 -8.30 -25.15 1.19
C SER A 110 -8.02 -23.66 1.31
N SER A 111 -6.97 -23.16 0.64
CA SER A 111 -6.67 -21.73 0.58
C SER A 111 -7.75 -20.95 -0.18
N ILE A 112 -8.26 -21.52 -1.28
CA ILE A 112 -9.31 -20.89 -2.09
C ILE A 112 -10.62 -20.76 -1.31
N VAL A 113 -11.03 -21.80 -0.58
CA VAL A 113 -12.20 -21.72 0.33
C VAL A 113 -12.03 -20.56 1.31
N LYS A 114 -10.89 -20.49 2.02
CA LYS A 114 -10.60 -19.41 2.98
C LYS A 114 -10.58 -18.02 2.33
N ILE A 115 -10.16 -17.94 1.06
CA ILE A 115 -10.17 -16.68 0.29
C ILE A 115 -11.60 -16.22 0.05
N PHE A 116 -12.49 -17.11 -0.38
CA PHE A 116 -13.89 -16.78 -0.60
C PHE A 116 -14.63 -16.46 0.71
N ASP A 117 -14.31 -17.15 1.80
CA ASP A 117 -14.86 -16.82 3.12
C ASP A 117 -14.48 -15.40 3.56
N LYS A 118 -13.23 -15.01 3.32
CA LYS A 118 -12.73 -13.67 3.65
C LYS A 118 -13.23 -12.58 2.69
N CYS A 119 -13.42 -12.90 1.42
CA CYS A 119 -13.83 -11.95 0.39
C CYS A 119 -14.92 -12.55 -0.50
N PRO A 120 -16.19 -12.57 -0.03
CA PRO A 120 -17.32 -13.09 -0.82
C PRO A 120 -17.56 -12.31 -2.11
N ALA A 121 -17.09 -11.06 -2.21
CA ALA A 121 -17.17 -10.27 -3.44
C ALA A 121 -16.45 -10.94 -4.63
N LEU A 122 -15.48 -11.84 -4.39
CA LEU A 122 -14.84 -12.59 -5.48
C LEU A 122 -15.78 -13.55 -6.21
N TYR A 123 -16.92 -13.93 -5.63
CA TYR A 123 -17.94 -14.70 -6.35
C TYR A 123 -18.55 -13.91 -7.52
N THR A 124 -18.55 -12.58 -7.47
CA THR A 124 -19.14 -11.73 -8.52
C THR A 124 -18.12 -11.30 -9.58
N GLU A 125 -16.82 -11.42 -9.27
CA GLU A 125 -15.73 -11.04 -10.17
C GLU A 125 -15.55 -12.08 -11.29
N LYS A 126 -15.32 -11.61 -12.51
CA LYS A 126 -15.02 -12.48 -13.66
C LYS A 126 -13.57 -12.95 -13.61
N GLY A 127 -13.30 -14.22 -13.94
CA GLY A 127 -11.95 -14.77 -13.91
C GLY A 127 -10.93 -13.98 -14.75
N ALA A 128 -11.34 -13.44 -15.90
CA ALA A 128 -10.47 -12.58 -16.73
C ALA A 128 -10.04 -11.29 -16.01
N VAL A 129 -10.93 -10.69 -15.23
CA VAL A 129 -10.67 -9.48 -14.45
C VAL A 129 -9.74 -9.82 -13.28
N VAL A 130 -9.99 -10.93 -12.58
CA VAL A 130 -9.11 -11.42 -11.52
C VAL A 130 -7.70 -11.70 -12.06
N GLN A 131 -7.59 -12.35 -13.22
CA GLN A 131 -6.31 -12.59 -13.90
C GLN A 131 -5.57 -11.30 -14.25
N GLN A 132 -6.28 -10.30 -14.79
CA GLN A 132 -5.69 -8.99 -15.08
C GLN A 132 -5.11 -8.33 -13.82
N ARG A 133 -5.82 -8.43 -12.68
CA ARG A 133 -5.37 -7.87 -11.40
C ARG A 133 -4.14 -8.61 -10.87
N ILE A 134 -4.12 -9.94 -10.95
CA ILE A 134 -2.94 -10.77 -10.62
C ILE A 134 -1.72 -10.34 -11.46
N GLN A 135 -1.91 -10.15 -12.77
CA GLN A 135 -0.85 -9.68 -13.66
C GLN A 135 -0.36 -8.27 -13.31
N ASN A 136 -1.27 -7.38 -12.88
CA ASN A 136 -0.88 -6.06 -12.41
C ASN A 136 0.01 -6.15 -11.16
N LEU A 137 -0.35 -7.00 -10.19
CA LEU A 137 0.45 -7.23 -8.98
C LEU A 137 1.85 -7.81 -9.30
N TRP A 138 1.97 -8.71 -10.29
CA TRP A 138 3.26 -9.18 -10.79
C TRP A 138 4.11 -8.03 -11.35
N LYS A 139 3.53 -7.14 -12.14
CA LYS A 139 4.22 -5.96 -12.69
C LYS A 139 4.68 -4.98 -11.60
N LEU A 140 3.96 -4.93 -10.49
CA LEU A 140 4.34 -4.15 -9.31
C LEU A 140 5.44 -4.84 -8.48
N GLY A 141 5.81 -6.07 -8.84
CA GLY A 141 6.94 -6.80 -8.27
C GLY A 141 6.59 -7.73 -7.12
N LEU A 142 5.31 -8.04 -6.90
CA LEU A 142 4.90 -9.17 -6.07
C LEU A 142 5.05 -10.44 -6.91
N VAL A 143 6.14 -11.18 -6.74
CA VAL A 143 6.45 -12.39 -7.54
C VAL A 143 6.51 -13.63 -6.66
N GLU A 144 6.58 -14.82 -7.28
CA GLU A 144 6.76 -16.10 -6.59
C GLU A 144 5.73 -16.34 -5.46
N GLY A 145 6.15 -16.86 -4.30
CA GLY A 145 5.26 -17.10 -3.17
C GLY A 145 4.70 -15.84 -2.51
N SER A 146 5.22 -14.63 -2.82
CA SER A 146 4.74 -13.41 -2.16
C SER A 146 3.33 -13.03 -2.62
N ILE A 147 3.01 -13.19 -3.92
CA ILE A 147 1.67 -12.89 -4.43
C ILE A 147 0.64 -13.89 -3.89
N GLN A 148 1.00 -15.17 -3.79
CA GLN A 148 0.15 -16.20 -3.19
C GLN A 148 -0.17 -15.86 -1.73
N ARG A 149 0.85 -15.43 -0.96
CA ARG A 149 0.68 -14.99 0.42
C ARG A 149 -0.24 -13.76 0.49
N VAL A 150 0.01 -12.72 -0.30
CA VAL A 150 -0.83 -11.50 -0.30
C VAL A 150 -2.29 -11.85 -0.59
N ILE A 151 -2.57 -12.63 -1.63
CA ILE A 151 -3.94 -13.01 -1.98
C ILE A 151 -4.60 -13.91 -0.93
N SER A 152 -3.84 -14.82 -0.30
CA SER A 152 -4.39 -15.70 0.75
C SER A 152 -4.77 -14.96 2.03
N TYR A 153 -4.03 -13.91 2.39
CA TYR A 153 -4.27 -13.14 3.60
C TYR A 153 -5.13 -11.90 3.37
N HIS A 154 -5.03 -11.28 2.19
CA HIS A 154 -5.68 -10.02 1.81
C HIS A 154 -6.34 -10.12 0.42
N PRO A 155 -7.33 -11.01 0.25
CA PRO A 155 -7.98 -11.25 -1.04
C PRO A 155 -8.71 -10.04 -1.63
N HIS A 156 -9.10 -9.06 -0.80
CA HIS A 156 -9.72 -7.80 -1.23
C HIS A 156 -8.87 -7.02 -2.24
N ILE A 157 -7.55 -7.20 -2.27
CA ILE A 157 -6.70 -6.57 -3.30
C ILE A 157 -7.11 -6.94 -4.74
N LEU A 158 -7.78 -8.10 -4.92
CA LEU A 158 -8.32 -8.57 -6.20
C LEU A 158 -9.70 -7.96 -6.53
N THR A 159 -10.30 -7.15 -5.66
CA THR A 159 -11.52 -6.39 -5.96
C THR A 159 -11.22 -4.90 -6.22
N ILE A 160 -10.02 -4.42 -5.89
CA ILE A 160 -9.56 -3.05 -6.16
C ILE A 160 -9.12 -2.86 -7.62
N PRO A 161 -9.69 -1.88 -8.35
CA PRO A 161 -9.29 -1.63 -9.74
C PRO A 161 -7.78 -1.38 -9.87
N ALA A 162 -7.13 -1.98 -10.87
CA ALA A 162 -5.69 -1.85 -11.09
C ALA A 162 -5.21 -0.39 -11.17
N LYS A 163 -6.04 0.52 -11.72
CA LYS A 163 -5.77 1.96 -11.76
C LYS A 163 -5.59 2.56 -10.37
N ARG A 164 -6.42 2.17 -9.39
CA ARG A 164 -6.35 2.66 -8.01
C ARG A 164 -5.10 2.12 -7.30
N VAL A 165 -4.83 0.82 -7.43
CA VAL A 165 -3.60 0.20 -6.91
C VAL A 165 -2.36 0.91 -7.47
N ASN A 166 -2.33 1.17 -8.78
CA ASN A 166 -1.20 1.83 -9.45
C ASN A 166 -1.06 3.29 -9.02
N ALA A 167 -2.18 3.99 -8.77
CA ALA A 167 -2.16 5.37 -8.27
C ALA A 167 -1.56 5.44 -6.86
N ALA A 168 -1.99 4.56 -5.93
CA ALA A 168 -1.42 4.49 -4.58
C ALA A 168 0.09 4.16 -4.61
N VAL A 169 0.50 3.18 -5.42
CA VAL A 169 1.92 2.84 -5.61
C VAL A 169 2.72 4.02 -6.15
N GLN A 170 2.22 4.70 -7.19
CA GLN A 170 2.89 5.87 -7.76
C GLN A 170 2.97 7.02 -6.75
N PHE A 171 1.90 7.24 -5.97
CA PHE A 171 1.87 8.25 -4.92
C PHE A 171 2.95 8.01 -3.87
N ILE A 172 2.99 6.82 -3.26
CA ILE A 172 3.97 6.47 -2.23
C ILE A 172 5.40 6.57 -2.78
N ARG A 173 5.63 6.18 -4.04
CA ARG A 173 6.95 6.27 -4.67
C ARG A 173 7.41 7.69 -4.97
N THR A 174 6.50 8.53 -5.47
CA THR A 174 6.86 9.86 -6.01
C THR A 174 6.69 10.97 -4.98
N LYS A 175 5.65 10.91 -4.15
CA LYS A 175 5.36 11.91 -3.11
C LYS A 175 6.04 11.57 -1.80
N CYS A 176 6.04 10.29 -1.40
CA CYS A 176 6.69 9.86 -0.16
C CYS A 176 8.14 9.36 -0.37
N LEU A 177 8.62 9.38 -1.61
CA LEU A 177 10.01 9.08 -2.01
C LEU A 177 10.50 7.67 -1.61
N PHE A 178 9.61 6.69 -1.58
CA PHE A 178 10.01 5.28 -1.40
C PHE A 178 10.56 4.68 -2.69
N THR A 179 11.61 3.86 -2.54
CA THR A 179 12.19 3.13 -3.67
C THR A 179 11.26 2.05 -4.21
N ALA A 180 11.54 1.54 -5.42
CA ALA A 180 10.80 0.41 -5.99
C ALA A 180 10.81 -0.84 -5.09
N GLN A 181 11.96 -1.11 -4.45
CA GLN A 181 12.12 -2.26 -3.55
C GLN A 181 11.31 -2.06 -2.27
N GLN A 182 11.40 -0.89 -1.64
CA GLN A 182 10.60 -0.57 -0.46
C GLN A 182 9.10 -0.62 -0.75
N MET A 183 8.67 -0.15 -1.92
CA MET A 183 7.27 -0.24 -2.32
C MET A 183 6.80 -1.68 -2.48
N ARG A 184 7.63 -2.59 -3.02
CA ARG A 184 7.29 -4.02 -3.06
C ARG A 184 7.09 -4.59 -1.65
N GLU A 185 7.94 -4.20 -0.71
CA GLU A 185 7.84 -4.64 0.69
C GLU A 185 6.60 -4.08 1.38
N ILE A 186 6.29 -2.79 1.17
CA ILE A 186 5.06 -2.16 1.68
C ILE A 186 3.83 -2.88 1.12
N LEU A 187 3.75 -3.10 -0.20
CA LEU A 187 2.59 -3.76 -0.81
C LEU A 187 2.44 -5.23 -0.36
N ARG A 188 3.56 -5.90 -0.06
CA ARG A 188 3.55 -7.26 0.48
C ARG A 188 3.06 -7.31 1.93
N ASP A 189 3.51 -6.36 2.76
CA ASP A 189 3.29 -6.39 4.21
C ASP A 189 2.05 -5.60 4.66
N SER A 190 1.53 -4.72 3.80
CA SER A 190 0.40 -3.82 4.04
C SER A 190 -0.37 -3.55 2.74
N PRO A 191 -1.00 -4.58 2.11
CA PRO A 191 -1.74 -4.40 0.86
C PRO A 191 -2.93 -3.43 0.97
N GLU A 192 -3.40 -3.13 2.19
CA GLU A 192 -4.44 -2.15 2.50
C GLU A 192 -4.09 -0.74 2.01
N VAL A 193 -2.81 -0.42 1.79
CA VAL A 193 -2.42 0.87 1.21
C VAL A 193 -3.02 1.14 -0.18
N ALA A 194 -3.51 0.10 -0.87
CA ALA A 194 -4.21 0.25 -2.14
C ALA A 194 -5.66 0.76 -1.98
N GLU A 195 -6.22 0.63 -0.77
CA GLU A 195 -7.57 1.07 -0.40
C GLU A 195 -7.56 2.35 0.43
N GLU A 196 -6.53 2.60 1.23
CA GLU A 196 -6.40 3.82 2.04
C GLU A 196 -6.48 5.11 1.19
N ASP A 197 -7.00 6.18 1.80
CA ASP A 197 -7.02 7.51 1.19
C ASP A 197 -5.59 8.06 1.02
N LEU A 198 -5.35 8.76 -0.09
CA LEU A 198 -4.00 9.26 -0.39
C LEU A 198 -3.53 10.32 0.61
N ASN A 199 -4.44 11.14 1.14
CA ASN A 199 -4.10 12.15 2.15
C ASN A 199 -3.82 11.48 3.50
N GLU A 200 -4.54 10.41 3.85
CA GLU A 200 -4.25 9.63 5.06
C GLU A 200 -2.87 8.96 4.98
N LEU A 201 -2.53 8.35 3.83
CA LEU A 201 -1.20 7.78 3.58
C LEU A 201 -0.11 8.84 3.65
N GLU A 202 -0.36 10.01 3.06
CA GLU A 202 0.57 11.14 3.11
C GLU A 202 0.78 11.63 4.54
N HIS A 203 -0.30 11.85 5.29
CA HIS A 203 -0.25 12.28 6.68
C HIS A 203 0.52 11.27 7.55
N LYS A 204 0.31 9.96 7.34
CA LYS A 204 1.07 8.89 8.01
C LYS A 204 2.56 8.95 7.71
N PHE A 205 2.91 9.12 6.45
CA PHE A 205 4.29 9.31 6.05
C PHE A 205 4.90 10.58 6.65
N GLN A 206 4.22 11.72 6.52
CA GLN A 206 4.68 13.03 6.98
C GLN A 206 4.90 13.04 8.50
N TYR A 207 3.98 12.43 9.26
CA TYR A 207 4.13 12.28 10.70
C TYR A 207 5.41 11.49 11.04
N ALA A 208 5.59 10.32 10.44
CA ALA A 208 6.80 9.53 10.69
C ALA A 208 8.09 10.26 10.24
N TYR A 209 8.06 10.93 9.09
CA TYR A 209 9.23 11.57 8.51
C TYR A 209 9.62 12.87 9.21
N PHE A 210 8.68 13.79 9.36
CA PHE A 210 8.91 15.13 9.90
C PHE A 210 8.75 15.18 11.42
N ARG A 211 7.71 14.54 11.96
CA ARG A 211 7.39 14.63 13.40
C ARG A 211 8.19 13.65 14.24
N MET A 212 8.48 12.45 13.73
CA MET A 212 9.29 11.45 14.45
C MET A 212 10.76 11.42 14.00
N GLY A 213 11.11 12.05 12.87
CA GLY A 213 12.45 12.05 12.30
C GLY A 213 12.90 10.70 11.73
N VAL A 214 11.96 9.81 11.38
CA VAL A 214 12.25 8.45 10.88
C VAL A 214 12.50 8.47 9.38
N LYS A 215 13.46 7.67 8.90
CA LYS A 215 13.71 7.48 7.46
C LYS A 215 12.94 6.29 6.89
N GLN A 216 12.65 6.35 5.59
CA GLN A 216 11.83 5.37 4.85
C GLN A 216 12.24 3.91 5.10
N ALA A 217 13.54 3.61 5.14
CA ALA A 217 14.01 2.24 5.37
C ALA A 217 13.57 1.69 6.74
N GLU A 218 13.60 2.50 7.78
CA GLU A 218 13.12 2.11 9.12
C GLU A 218 11.58 2.04 9.15
N MET A 219 10.87 2.88 8.40
CA MET A 219 9.40 2.81 8.25
C MET A 219 8.95 1.48 7.63
N VAL A 220 9.63 1.04 6.55
CA VAL A 220 9.32 -0.25 5.90
C VAL A 220 9.61 -1.42 6.84
N LYS A 221 10.78 -1.40 7.49
CA LYS A 221 11.16 -2.44 8.45
C LYS A 221 10.20 -2.54 9.64
N ALA A 222 9.63 -1.41 10.06
CA ALA A 222 8.63 -1.35 11.12
C ALA A 222 7.20 -1.62 10.64
N LYS A 223 6.98 -1.84 9.33
CA LYS A 223 5.67 -2.01 8.72
C LYS A 223 4.72 -0.87 9.07
N LEU A 224 5.20 0.37 8.98
CA LEU A 224 4.48 1.58 9.38
C LEU A 224 3.04 1.61 8.86
N PHE A 225 2.83 1.28 7.58
CA PHE A 225 1.53 1.36 6.93
C PHE A 225 0.51 0.32 7.43
N LYS A 226 0.95 -0.73 8.11
CA LYS A 226 0.07 -1.70 8.77
C LYS A 226 -0.62 -1.12 10.02
N VAL A 227 -0.05 -0.08 10.60
CA VAL A 227 -0.51 0.52 11.85
C VAL A 227 -1.42 1.72 11.55
N SER A 228 -2.47 1.90 12.34
CA SER A 228 -3.35 3.06 12.22
C SER A 228 -2.63 4.34 12.62
N MET A 229 -3.13 5.49 12.14
CA MET A 229 -2.59 6.79 12.54
C MET A 229 -2.71 7.07 14.02
N GLU A 230 -3.84 6.68 14.61
CA GLU A 230 -4.11 6.82 16.03
C GLU A 230 -3.10 6.04 16.86
N GLU A 231 -2.84 4.78 16.53
CA GLU A 231 -1.90 3.93 17.27
C GLU A 231 -0.46 4.43 17.13
N LEU A 232 -0.05 4.85 15.92
CA LEU A 232 1.25 5.46 15.68
C LEU A 232 1.46 6.70 16.57
N ARG A 233 0.49 7.62 16.56
CA ARG A 233 0.51 8.84 17.36
C ARG A 233 0.51 8.53 18.85
N CYS A 234 -0.38 7.65 19.30
CA CYS A 234 -0.53 7.29 20.70
C CYS A 234 0.78 6.76 21.27
N ARG A 235 1.38 5.75 20.62
CA ARG A 235 2.65 5.16 21.08
C ARG A 235 3.80 6.16 21.04
N HIS A 236 3.94 6.91 19.96
CA HIS A 236 5.02 7.89 19.85
C HIS A 236 4.90 9.02 20.90
N CYS A 237 3.73 9.66 20.98
CA CYS A 237 3.50 10.77 21.91
C CYS A 237 3.65 10.33 23.37
N PHE A 238 3.21 9.12 23.71
CA PHE A 238 3.36 8.60 25.07
C PHE A 238 4.82 8.43 25.46
N LEU A 239 5.65 7.82 24.61
CA LEU A 239 7.08 7.70 24.87
C LEU A 239 7.77 9.06 24.93
N GLU A 240 7.40 9.99 24.05
CA GLU A 240 8.01 11.31 24.01
C GLU A 240 7.72 12.11 25.28
N ARG A 241 6.45 12.15 25.73
CA ARG A 241 6.07 12.85 26.97
C ARG A 241 6.67 12.21 28.22
N ARG A 242 6.99 10.93 28.15
CA ARG A 242 7.73 10.21 29.20
C ARG A 242 9.25 10.35 29.12
N GLY A 243 9.77 11.00 28.07
CA GLY A 243 11.20 11.14 27.85
C GLY A 243 11.91 9.86 27.41
N PHE A 244 11.18 8.87 26.91
CA PHE A 244 11.72 7.63 26.31
C PHE A 244 11.83 7.69 24.78
N TYR A 245 11.38 8.79 24.18
CA TYR A 245 11.61 9.08 22.78
C TYR A 245 11.96 10.55 22.62
N GLN A 246 12.96 10.85 21.80
CA GLN A 246 13.31 12.21 21.43
C GLN A 246 13.31 12.34 19.91
N THR A 247 12.58 13.31 19.38
CA THR A 247 12.65 13.60 17.94
C THR A 247 14.09 13.97 17.55
N PRO A 248 14.72 13.25 16.59
CA PRO A 248 16.08 13.52 16.17
C PRO A 248 16.28 14.96 15.67
N ASP A 249 17.47 15.51 15.90
CA ASP A 249 17.83 16.83 15.40
C ASP A 249 18.08 16.84 13.88
N LYS A 250 18.52 17.98 13.32
CA LYS A 250 18.82 18.12 11.89
C LYS A 250 19.91 17.16 11.38
N LYS A 251 20.78 16.66 12.26
CA LYS A 251 21.83 15.67 11.96
C LYS A 251 21.36 14.24 12.21
N GLY A 252 20.12 14.05 12.66
CA GLY A 252 19.58 12.75 13.05
C GLY A 252 20.06 12.28 14.42
N GLN A 253 20.57 13.17 15.26
CA GLN A 253 21.11 12.85 16.58
C GLN A 253 20.08 13.08 17.69
N THR A 254 20.20 12.30 18.75
CA THR A 254 19.36 12.33 19.96
C THR A 254 20.24 12.27 21.20
N LEU A 255 19.79 12.85 22.31
CA LEU A 255 20.50 12.80 23.60
C LEU A 255 20.30 11.45 24.29
N ILE A 256 19.15 10.82 24.04
CA ILE A 256 18.82 9.47 24.49
C ILE A 256 18.79 8.52 23.30
N ILE A 257 19.08 7.25 23.52
CA ILE A 257 18.94 6.24 22.47
C ILE A 257 17.46 5.92 22.32
N ASN A 258 16.84 6.38 21.23
CA ASN A 258 15.47 6.03 20.92
C ASN A 258 15.30 4.51 20.71
N PRO A 259 14.19 3.93 21.20
CA PRO A 259 13.76 2.59 20.79
C PRO A 259 13.63 2.47 19.27
N LYS A 260 13.90 1.28 18.72
CA LYS A 260 13.72 1.05 17.28
C LYS A 260 12.24 1.13 16.93
N LEU A 261 11.91 1.71 15.78
CA LEU A 261 10.53 1.90 15.36
C LEU A 261 9.74 0.58 15.30
N LYS A 262 10.37 -0.49 14.79
CA LYS A 262 9.74 -1.82 14.74
C LYS A 262 9.38 -2.37 16.13
N ASP A 263 10.17 -2.07 17.14
CA ASP A 263 10.01 -2.62 18.49
C ASP A 263 8.90 -1.86 19.22
N ILE A 264 8.66 -0.59 18.89
CA ILE A 264 7.53 0.18 19.43
C ILE A 264 6.22 -0.05 18.67
N LEU A 265 6.25 -0.27 17.35
CA LEU A 265 5.01 -0.41 16.56
C LEU A 265 4.51 -1.85 16.44
N SER A 266 5.41 -2.83 16.33
CA SER A 266 5.00 -4.25 16.15
C SER A 266 4.82 -5.01 17.46
N ALA A 267 5.24 -4.45 18.60
CA ALA A 267 5.05 -5.08 19.91
C ALA A 267 3.57 -5.12 20.32
N THR A 268 3.20 -6.14 21.10
CA THR A 268 1.93 -6.13 21.81
C THR A 268 1.89 -5.00 22.84
N GLU A 269 0.71 -4.56 23.25
CA GLU A 269 0.54 -3.49 24.24
C GLU A 269 1.31 -3.80 25.54
N ASP A 270 1.25 -5.04 26.03
CA ASP A 270 1.95 -5.47 27.26
C ASP A 270 3.48 -5.34 27.14
N ILE A 271 4.05 -5.78 26.00
CA ILE A 271 5.49 -5.66 25.75
C ILE A 271 5.86 -4.19 25.60
N TYR A 272 5.03 -3.41 24.89
CA TYR A 272 5.23 -1.99 24.71
C TYR A 272 5.30 -1.25 26.05
N LEU A 273 4.34 -1.51 26.93
CA LEU A 273 4.22 -0.90 28.25
C LEU A 273 5.34 -1.31 29.20
N SER A 274 5.63 -2.61 29.29
CA SER A 274 6.64 -3.13 30.23
C SER A 274 8.08 -2.86 29.78
N GLN A 275 8.38 -2.95 28.48
CA GLN A 275 9.75 -2.87 27.98
C GLN A 275 10.17 -1.46 27.56
N PHE A 276 9.28 -0.69 26.93
CA PHE A 276 9.63 0.62 26.37
C PHE A 276 9.02 1.78 27.14
N ALA A 277 7.72 1.75 27.42
CA ALA A 277 7.05 2.87 28.06
C ALA A 277 7.25 2.91 29.58
N LYS A 278 7.58 1.78 30.22
CA LYS A 278 7.70 1.63 31.69
C LYS A 278 6.45 2.14 32.41
N ALA A 279 5.27 1.77 31.89
CA ALA A 279 3.97 2.23 32.35
C ALA A 279 3.02 1.06 32.64
N THR A 280 1.99 1.37 33.40
CA THR A 280 0.80 0.53 33.57
C THR A 280 -0.17 0.76 32.42
N LYS A 281 -1.14 -0.15 32.27
CA LYS A 281 -2.18 -0.03 31.25
C LYS A 281 -3.12 1.14 31.56
N GLU A 282 -3.41 1.34 32.83
CA GLU A 282 -4.28 2.41 33.33
C GLU A 282 -3.70 3.79 32.97
N GLU A 283 -2.39 3.97 33.11
CA GLU A 283 -1.71 5.22 32.70
C GLU A 283 -1.84 5.47 31.19
N LEU A 284 -1.73 4.43 30.35
CA LEU A 284 -1.90 4.57 28.90
C LEU A 284 -3.35 4.88 28.53
N ASP A 285 -4.33 4.26 29.19
CA ASP A 285 -5.74 4.49 28.92
C ASP A 285 -6.18 5.90 29.34
N VAL A 286 -5.67 6.40 30.48
CA VAL A 286 -5.85 7.82 30.86
C VAL A 286 -5.18 8.73 29.84
N PHE A 287 -3.97 8.39 29.39
CA PHE A 287 -3.27 9.17 28.37
C PHE A 287 -4.05 9.26 27.05
N ARG A 288 -4.62 8.15 26.56
CA ARG A 288 -5.47 8.12 25.36
C ARG A 288 -6.63 9.11 25.47
N LYS A 289 -7.31 9.14 26.63
CA LYS A 289 -8.42 10.09 26.89
C LYS A 289 -7.96 11.54 26.91
N LEU A 290 -6.79 11.83 27.49
CA LEU A 290 -6.23 13.18 27.51
C LEU A 290 -5.85 13.65 26.10
N VAL A 291 -5.21 12.79 25.30
CA VAL A 291 -4.84 13.12 23.92
C VAL A 291 -6.06 13.34 23.04
N ALA A 292 -7.11 12.51 23.18
CA ALA A 292 -8.35 12.70 22.44
C ALA A 292 -8.98 14.08 22.72
N ARG A 293 -9.05 14.49 23.99
CA ARG A 293 -9.53 15.82 24.37
C ARG A 293 -8.66 16.94 23.81
N GLU A 294 -7.34 16.80 23.85
CA GLU A 294 -6.42 17.79 23.28
C GLU A 294 -6.57 17.94 21.76
N ASP A 295 -6.92 16.86 21.05
CA ASP A 295 -7.16 16.89 19.61
C ASP A 295 -8.49 17.59 19.29
N GLU A 296 -9.55 17.31 20.06
CA GLU A 296 -10.86 17.99 19.95
C GLU A 296 -10.72 19.50 20.17
N GLU A 297 -10.00 19.93 21.21
CA GLU A 297 -9.77 21.34 21.50
C GLU A 297 -8.97 22.05 20.39
N LYS A 298 -7.99 21.38 19.78
CA LYS A 298 -7.21 21.92 18.66
C LYS A 298 -8.00 21.98 17.35
N GLY A 299 -8.86 20.98 17.10
CA GLY A 299 -9.76 20.97 15.95
C GLY A 299 -10.73 22.15 16.00
N ASN A 300 -11.38 22.35 17.14
CA ASN A 300 -12.30 23.48 17.36
C ASN A 300 -11.59 24.84 17.27
N THR A 301 -10.32 24.92 17.69
CA THR A 301 -9.55 26.16 17.57
C THR A 301 -9.22 26.49 16.11
N LEU A 302 -8.88 25.49 15.28
CA LEU A 302 -8.64 25.72 13.85
C LEU A 302 -9.91 26.14 13.09
N GLU A 303 -11.07 25.56 13.43
CA GLU A 303 -12.36 25.96 12.83
C GLU A 303 -12.81 27.38 13.19
N HIS A 304 -12.36 27.91 14.34
CA HIS A 304 -12.71 29.27 14.78
C HIS A 304 -11.94 30.37 14.03
N TRP A 305 -10.73 30.06 13.54
CA TRP A 305 -9.87 31.04 12.83
C TRP A 305 -10.25 31.23 11.36
N ASP A 306 -11.06 30.34 10.79
CA ASP A 306 -11.55 30.43 9.41
C ASP A 306 -12.85 31.27 9.28
N ILE A 307 -13.35 31.89 10.37
CA ILE A 307 -14.61 32.68 10.38
C ILE A 307 -14.36 34.19 10.54
N GLU A 308 -13.14 34.64 10.84
CA GLU A 308 -12.80 36.07 10.97
C GLU A 308 -12.02 36.61 9.75
N GLU A 309 -12.58 36.46 8.55
CA GLU A 309 -12.23 37.31 7.41
C GLU A 309 -13.53 37.76 6.73
N ASP A 310 -14.07 38.91 7.15
CA ASP A 310 -14.73 39.87 6.25
C ASP A 310 -14.94 41.23 6.96
N GLU A 311 -14.65 42.28 6.20
CA GLU A 311 -14.86 43.72 6.44
C GLU A 311 -13.74 44.53 7.14
N GLU A 312 -12.62 44.76 6.44
CA GLU A 312 -12.04 46.12 6.38
C GLU A 312 -11.67 46.49 4.93
N GLU A 313 -12.08 47.71 4.55
CA GLU A 313 -12.17 48.27 3.19
C GLU A 313 -10.85 48.25 2.39
N ALA A 314 -10.98 47.90 1.11
CA ALA A 314 -9.93 48.01 0.13
C ALA A 314 -9.74 49.47 -0.34
N GLU A 315 -8.60 50.08 0.00
CA GLU A 315 -8.00 51.09 -0.88
C GLU A 315 -6.95 50.43 -1.79
N GLU A 316 -7.16 50.59 -3.09
CA GLU A 316 -6.30 50.10 -4.16
C GLU A 316 -5.00 50.92 -4.24
N ASP A 317 -3.84 50.27 -4.15
CA ASP A 317 -2.70 50.68 -4.98
C ASP A 317 -1.94 49.47 -5.53
N LEU A 318 -1.98 49.36 -6.84
CA LEU A 318 -1.39 48.30 -7.66
C LEU A 318 0.02 48.71 -8.07
N THR A 319 1.07 48.05 -7.54
CA THR A 319 2.26 47.77 -8.37
C THR A 319 3.01 46.49 -7.97
N ASP A 320 2.96 45.56 -8.93
CA ASP A 320 4.03 44.67 -9.42
C ASP A 320 4.33 43.31 -8.76
N PHE A 321 4.29 42.31 -9.64
CA PHE A 321 4.32 40.87 -9.43
C PHE A 321 5.74 40.35 -9.14
N LYS A 322 5.93 39.58 -8.06
CA LYS A 322 7.05 38.62 -7.97
C LYS A 322 6.74 37.34 -7.17
N ARG A 323 6.36 36.32 -7.94
CA ARG A 323 6.74 34.89 -7.85
C ARG A 323 7.30 34.35 -6.51
N GLY A 324 6.40 33.73 -5.73
CA GLY A 324 6.52 32.40 -5.10
C GLY A 324 7.76 32.06 -4.26
N SER A 325 7.58 32.02 -2.94
CA SER A 325 8.42 31.24 -2.01
C SER A 325 7.52 30.50 -1.02
N MET A 326 7.40 29.18 -1.20
CA MET A 326 6.69 28.28 -0.29
C MET A 326 7.35 28.24 1.10
N GLY A 327 6.54 28.52 2.13
CA GLY A 327 6.52 27.77 3.38
C GLY A 327 7.71 27.91 4.32
N GLN A 328 7.82 29.06 5.00
CA GLN A 328 8.38 29.13 6.35
C GLN A 328 7.22 29.09 7.36
N LEU A 329 6.84 27.89 7.83
CA LEU A 329 6.12 27.75 9.08
C LEU A 329 7.13 27.28 10.14
N GLY A 330 7.76 28.28 10.77
CA GLY A 330 8.71 28.12 11.84
C GLY A 330 8.00 27.93 13.18
N TYR A 331 8.30 26.81 13.84
CA TYR A 331 7.93 26.50 15.22
C TYR A 331 8.42 27.62 16.17
N VAL A 332 7.50 28.30 16.87
CA VAL A 332 7.83 29.33 17.86
C VAL A 332 8.20 28.65 19.19
N LYS A 333 9.44 28.86 19.65
CA LYS A 333 9.89 28.47 20.99
C LYS A 333 9.45 29.51 22.01
N THR A 334 8.57 29.13 22.94
CA THR A 334 8.20 29.95 24.09
C THR A 334 9.36 30.01 25.08
N LYS A 335 9.95 31.20 25.28
CA LYS A 335 10.86 31.49 26.40
C LYS A 335 10.02 31.80 27.65
N ARG A 336 10.21 31.03 28.72
CA ARG A 336 9.74 31.39 30.06
C ARG A 336 10.52 32.61 30.58
N LYS A 337 9.82 33.65 31.02
CA LYS A 337 10.40 34.75 31.81
C LYS A 337 10.58 34.29 33.26
N LYS A 338 11.69 34.72 33.86
CA LYS A 338 12.02 34.56 35.29
C LYS A 338 11.12 35.42 36.15
#